data_AF-A0A8J2N899-F1
#
_entry.id   AF-A0A8J2N899-F1
#
_cell.length_a   1.000
_cell.length_b   1.000
_cell.length_c   1.000
_cell.angle_alpha   90.00
_cell.angle_beta   90.00
_cell.angle_gamma   90.00
#
_symmetry.space_group_name_H-M   'P 1'
#
loop_
_entity.id
_entity.type
_entity.pdbx_description
1 polymer ?
#
loop_
_entity_poly.entity_id
_entity_poly.type
_entity_poly.pdbx_seq_one_letter_code
_entity_poly.pdbx_strand_id
1 'polypeptide(L)'
;MDYGPLGKHTANAFELSTALARLGLSQYEERLQENGFDDWETVTAITETDMAKMNFKRGDRRKLQRAIREYSSANASHRVYEAKNIPLPSERLPAVGEHSEATPQPSQQAARTTRPYRRHPRPDPNAPHKPKTAYVLFSEHVRQDPALSRSSFTEIAKETGKRWRELSHEERMINWETPAADRLQDYKKDLERYKQTEKYRSHQTYLQGFRQRRHNPKSTTMSDNKAASTSELASFGPLAASEGQEEFEANRQRSVDTDDADLEGGSQDTASPDEDEVEEVRQISKALGINPHLIRVAAFPPEDITTKAVEAFVHGTGSLLFLWNRDEAFDLVRSAYHPQDDSKPVHATEVFAISAVGSICDAEAHTMLTREKFLHFFLYMLSSSSDVCVLRRMRLFACLAICRFTNSVESARRLMLSALSMGRQAFTSPSLEADTSEEKVLYWRKVFRSIVFLESWFAYNTGHESRVTKQDLTVQLYVPFTS
;
A
#
# COMPACT_ATOMS: atom_id res chain seq x y z
N MET A 1 19.78 -71.31 -11.37
CA MET A 1 19.02 -70.27 -12.08
C MET A 1 19.13 -69.01 -11.25
N ASP A 2 20.08 -68.16 -11.64
CA ASP A 2 20.33 -66.85 -11.04
C ASP A 2 19.19 -65.89 -11.42
N TYR A 3 18.48 -65.37 -10.43
CA TYR A 3 17.61 -64.19 -10.61
C TYR A 3 18.37 -62.96 -10.09
N GLY A 4 19.18 -62.38 -10.98
CA GLY A 4 19.88 -61.11 -10.77
C GLY A 4 18.97 -59.86 -10.89
N PRO A 5 19.54 -58.64 -10.75
CA PRO A 5 18.92 -57.40 -10.27
C PRO A 5 18.01 -56.66 -11.29
N LEU A 6 17.32 -57.38 -12.18
CA LEU A 6 16.50 -56.80 -13.26
C LEU A 6 15.12 -56.28 -12.80
N GLY A 7 14.66 -56.64 -11.60
CA GLY A 7 13.32 -56.27 -11.11
C GLY A 7 13.20 -54.86 -10.51
N LYS A 8 14.30 -54.23 -10.10
CA LYS A 8 14.28 -52.89 -9.44
C LYS A 8 14.34 -51.73 -10.45
N HIS A 9 15.08 -51.91 -11.54
CA HIS A 9 15.25 -50.89 -12.59
C HIS A 9 13.93 -50.61 -13.34
N THR A 10 13.16 -51.65 -13.62
CA THR A 10 11.87 -51.55 -14.33
C THR A 10 10.78 -50.90 -13.48
N ALA A 11 10.80 -51.12 -12.15
CA ALA A 11 9.90 -50.47 -11.21
C ALA A 11 10.18 -48.95 -11.10
N ASN A 12 11.46 -48.56 -10.95
CA ASN A 12 11.85 -47.14 -10.87
C ASN A 12 11.62 -46.37 -12.19
N ALA A 13 11.78 -47.03 -13.33
CA ALA A 13 11.49 -46.45 -14.64
C ALA A 13 9.98 -46.17 -14.82
N PHE A 14 9.11 -47.09 -14.39
CA PHE A 14 7.66 -46.90 -14.42
C PHE A 14 7.19 -45.79 -13.48
N GLU A 15 7.83 -45.66 -12.31
CA GLU A 15 7.58 -44.57 -11.38
C GLU A 15 7.99 -43.20 -11.94
N LEU A 16 9.12 -43.14 -12.67
CA LEU A 16 9.56 -41.92 -13.35
C LEU A 16 8.56 -41.49 -14.44
N SER A 17 8.16 -42.43 -15.31
CA SER A 17 7.17 -42.18 -16.36
C SER A 17 5.86 -41.64 -15.79
N THR A 18 5.34 -42.28 -14.72
CA THR A 18 4.13 -41.86 -14.03
C THR A 18 4.27 -40.45 -13.43
N ALA A 19 5.42 -40.11 -12.87
CA ALA A 19 5.67 -38.79 -12.31
C ALA A 19 5.80 -37.71 -13.39
N LEU A 20 6.49 -38.00 -14.50
CA LEU A 20 6.57 -37.09 -15.65
C LEU A 20 5.19 -36.80 -16.24
N ALA A 21 4.33 -37.81 -16.36
CA ALA A 21 2.95 -37.64 -16.81
C ALA A 21 2.15 -36.72 -15.86
N ARG A 22 2.26 -36.91 -14.53
CA ARG A 22 1.60 -36.05 -13.53
C ARG A 22 2.06 -34.59 -13.59
N LEU A 23 3.33 -34.36 -13.91
CA LEU A 23 3.92 -33.02 -14.01
C LEU A 23 3.64 -32.34 -15.36
N GLY A 24 2.98 -33.04 -16.30
CA GLY A 24 2.76 -32.58 -17.67
C GLY A 24 4.06 -32.52 -18.48
N LEU A 25 5.00 -33.43 -18.21
CA LEU A 25 6.34 -33.50 -18.82
C LEU A 25 6.56 -34.77 -19.65
N SER A 26 5.52 -35.58 -19.90
CA SER A 26 5.60 -36.82 -20.68
C SER A 26 6.22 -36.63 -22.07
N GLN A 27 6.02 -35.47 -22.69
CA GLN A 27 6.64 -35.09 -23.98
C GLN A 27 8.18 -35.05 -23.98
N TYR A 28 8.81 -35.16 -22.81
CA TYR A 28 10.27 -35.17 -22.67
C TYR A 28 10.82 -36.54 -22.26
N GLU A 29 9.96 -37.54 -22.05
CA GLU A 29 10.33 -38.88 -21.57
C GLU A 29 11.25 -39.60 -22.58
N GLU A 30 10.87 -39.62 -23.86
CA GLU A 30 11.68 -40.22 -24.93
C GLU A 30 13.06 -39.56 -25.01
N ARG A 31 13.15 -38.24 -24.88
CA ARG A 31 14.43 -37.51 -24.90
C ARG A 31 15.30 -37.80 -23.68
N LEU A 32 14.69 -38.00 -22.52
CA LEU A 32 15.44 -38.37 -21.31
C LEU A 32 16.00 -39.78 -21.47
N GLN A 33 15.21 -40.74 -21.96
CA GLN A 33 15.66 -42.11 -22.23
C GLN A 33 16.77 -42.17 -23.29
N GLU A 34 16.63 -41.42 -24.40
CA GLU A 34 17.66 -41.31 -25.44
C GLU A 34 18.99 -40.75 -24.93
N ASN A 35 18.97 -39.98 -23.84
CA ASN A 35 20.15 -39.39 -23.21
C ASN A 35 20.59 -40.16 -21.93
N GLY A 36 20.07 -41.36 -21.69
CA GLY A 36 20.47 -42.23 -20.58
C GLY A 36 19.91 -41.83 -19.21
N PHE A 37 18.75 -41.17 -19.20
CA PHE A 37 18.00 -40.80 -18.01
C PHE A 37 16.66 -41.58 -17.94
N ASP A 38 16.79 -42.88 -17.77
CA ASP A 38 15.71 -43.87 -17.89
C ASP A 38 15.01 -44.18 -16.56
N ASP A 39 15.54 -43.72 -15.43
CA ASP A 39 14.94 -43.88 -14.11
C ASP A 39 15.22 -42.70 -13.14
N TRP A 40 14.60 -42.74 -11.96
CA TRP A 40 14.79 -41.68 -10.97
C TRP A 40 16.24 -41.56 -10.45
N GLU A 41 17.01 -42.64 -10.44
CA GLU A 41 18.39 -42.65 -9.96
C GLU A 41 19.28 -41.85 -10.93
N THR A 42 19.19 -42.15 -12.23
CA THR A 42 19.89 -41.43 -13.30
C THR A 42 19.40 -39.98 -13.42
N VAL A 43 18.08 -39.74 -13.36
CA VAL A 43 17.49 -38.39 -13.45
C VAL A 43 17.91 -37.48 -12.29
N THR A 44 18.25 -38.01 -11.11
CA THR A 44 18.73 -37.14 -10.02
C THR A 44 20.08 -36.47 -10.32
N ALA A 45 20.88 -37.03 -11.21
CA ALA A 45 22.17 -36.48 -11.63
C ALA A 45 22.07 -35.44 -12.76
N ILE A 46 20.88 -35.21 -13.34
CA ILE A 46 20.69 -34.31 -14.47
C ILE A 46 20.98 -32.85 -14.09
N THR A 47 21.83 -32.16 -14.86
CA THR A 47 22.14 -30.75 -14.60
C THR A 47 21.24 -29.79 -15.38
N GLU A 48 21.20 -28.53 -14.97
CA GLU A 48 20.45 -27.48 -15.69
C GLU A 48 20.93 -27.33 -17.14
N THR A 49 22.22 -27.52 -17.37
CA THR A 49 22.86 -27.44 -18.68
C THR A 49 22.42 -28.59 -19.59
N ASP A 50 22.24 -29.79 -19.04
CA ASP A 50 21.81 -30.98 -19.81
C ASP A 50 20.35 -30.85 -20.25
N MET A 51 19.47 -30.43 -19.34
CA MET A 51 18.09 -30.08 -19.70
C MET A 51 18.01 -28.94 -20.71
N ALA A 52 18.98 -28.03 -20.70
CA ALA A 52 19.06 -26.96 -21.69
C ALA A 52 19.41 -27.49 -23.08
N LYS A 53 20.40 -28.38 -23.17
CA LYS A 53 20.79 -29.05 -24.41
C LYS A 53 19.68 -29.93 -24.99
N MET A 54 18.86 -30.55 -24.13
CA MET A 54 17.68 -31.33 -24.51
C MET A 54 16.42 -30.49 -24.84
N ASN A 55 16.57 -29.16 -24.99
CA ASN A 55 15.50 -28.22 -25.36
C ASN A 55 14.29 -28.20 -24.40
N PHE A 56 14.50 -28.43 -23.10
CA PHE A 56 13.44 -28.22 -22.12
C PHE A 56 13.09 -26.74 -22.05
N LYS A 57 11.82 -26.39 -21.94
CA LYS A 57 11.42 -25.00 -21.65
C LYS A 57 11.83 -24.65 -20.23
N ARG A 58 12.26 -23.40 -19.98
CA ARG A 58 12.77 -22.96 -18.66
C ARG A 58 11.80 -23.23 -17.50
N GLY A 59 10.49 -23.17 -17.76
CA GLY A 59 9.46 -23.51 -16.77
C GLY A 59 9.40 -25.01 -16.45
N ASP A 60 9.57 -25.86 -17.46
CA ASP A 60 9.52 -27.32 -17.32
C ASP A 60 10.79 -27.87 -16.65
N ARG A 61 11.96 -27.26 -16.92
CA ARG A 61 13.20 -27.54 -16.17
C ARG A 61 13.01 -27.36 -14.67
N ARG A 62 12.34 -26.27 -14.26
CA ARG A 62 12.08 -25.97 -12.85
C ARG A 62 11.10 -26.95 -12.21
N LYS A 63 10.14 -27.48 -12.98
CA LYS A 63 9.22 -28.52 -12.50
C LYS A 63 9.98 -29.82 -12.23
N LEU A 64 10.81 -30.27 -13.18
CA LEU A 64 11.61 -31.49 -13.03
C LEU A 64 12.61 -31.38 -11.88
N GLN A 65 13.35 -30.27 -11.77
CA GLN A 65 14.27 -30.02 -10.66
C GLN A 65 13.59 -30.01 -9.28
N ARG A 66 12.33 -29.55 -9.20
CA ARG A 66 11.56 -29.60 -7.94
C ARG A 66 11.20 -31.05 -7.59
N ALA A 67 10.71 -31.80 -8.57
CA ALA A 67 10.33 -33.19 -8.37
C ALA A 67 11.54 -34.07 -7.98
N ILE A 68 12.73 -33.81 -8.53
CA ILE A 68 13.99 -34.47 -8.13
C ILE A 68 14.33 -34.22 -6.66
N ARG A 69 14.14 -32.99 -6.18
CA ARG A 69 14.39 -32.65 -4.77
C ARG A 69 13.41 -33.34 -3.83
N GLU A 70 12.14 -33.39 -4.21
CA GLU A 70 11.09 -34.08 -3.46
C GLU A 70 11.37 -35.59 -3.40
N TYR A 71 11.71 -36.21 -4.53
CA TYR A 71 12.10 -37.62 -4.60
C TYR A 71 13.35 -37.93 -3.76
N SER A 72 14.39 -37.10 -3.85
CA SER A 72 15.63 -37.27 -3.07
C SER A 72 15.38 -37.17 -1.56
N SER A 73 14.48 -36.27 -1.14
CA SER A 73 14.11 -36.12 0.27
C SER A 73 13.28 -37.28 0.81
N ALA A 74 12.43 -37.89 -0.02
CA ALA A 74 11.65 -39.08 0.34
C ALA A 74 12.56 -40.32 0.46
N ASN A 75 13.50 -40.52 -0.46
CA ASN A 75 14.44 -41.65 -0.41
C ASN A 75 15.49 -41.53 0.69
N ALA A 76 15.93 -40.32 1.04
CA ALA A 76 16.82 -40.10 2.18
C ALA A 76 16.18 -40.55 3.51
N SER A 77 14.87 -40.42 3.65
CA SER A 77 14.12 -40.88 4.81
C SER A 77 14.05 -42.41 4.89
N HIS A 78 14.08 -43.12 3.75
CA HIS A 78 14.03 -44.58 3.68
C HIS A 78 15.38 -45.25 4.02
N ARG A 79 16.51 -44.64 3.63
CA ARG A 79 17.87 -45.15 3.94
C ARG A 79 18.24 -45.08 5.43
N VAL A 80 17.63 -44.18 6.21
CA VAL A 80 17.85 -44.05 7.66
C VAL A 80 17.20 -45.20 8.45
N TYR A 81 16.18 -45.87 7.90
CA TYR A 81 15.53 -47.03 8.52
C TYR A 81 16.23 -48.37 8.21
N GLU A 82 16.91 -48.51 7.05
CA GLU A 82 17.68 -49.72 6.72
C GLU A 82 19.04 -49.80 7.42
N ALA A 83 19.64 -48.68 7.82
CA ALA A 83 20.94 -48.66 8.51
C ALA A 83 20.88 -49.09 10.00
N LYS A 84 19.70 -49.40 10.56
CA LYS A 84 19.51 -49.82 11.97
C LYS A 84 19.58 -51.33 12.21
N ASN A 85 19.81 -52.16 11.19
CA ASN A 85 19.86 -53.63 11.32
C ASN A 85 21.24 -54.23 10.98
N ILE A 86 22.31 -53.78 11.63
CA ILE A 86 23.61 -54.47 11.64
C ILE A 86 24.18 -54.45 13.08
N PRO A 87 24.51 -55.60 13.72
CA PRO A 87 25.03 -55.62 15.09
C PRO A 87 26.51 -55.19 15.17
N LEU A 88 26.82 -54.33 16.15
CA LEU A 88 28.18 -53.92 16.56
C LEU A 88 29.03 -55.10 17.09
N PRO A 89 30.37 -54.93 17.13
CA PRO A 89 31.11 -55.17 18.37
C PRO A 89 31.80 -53.91 18.92
N SER A 90 31.90 -53.93 20.25
CA SER A 90 32.27 -52.89 21.20
C SER A 90 33.78 -52.67 21.31
N GLU A 91 34.25 -51.41 21.48
CA GLU A 91 35.28 -51.08 22.48
C GLU A 91 35.46 -49.57 22.76
N ARG A 92 35.20 -49.20 24.02
CA ARG A 92 35.96 -48.32 24.94
C ARG A 92 36.22 -46.82 24.58
N LEU A 93 35.61 -45.94 25.40
CA LEU A 93 35.90 -44.51 25.64
C LEU A 93 37.36 -44.27 26.15
N PRO A 94 38.01 -43.07 26.00
CA PRO A 94 37.60 -41.85 26.73
C PRO A 94 37.91 -40.43 26.14
N ALA A 95 37.06 -39.49 26.55
CA ALA A 95 37.30 -38.11 27.05
C ALA A 95 37.88 -36.95 26.17
N VAL A 96 37.35 -35.76 26.49
CA VAL A 96 37.80 -34.36 26.20
C VAL A 96 37.51 -33.88 24.76
N GLY A 97 36.96 -32.70 24.46
CA GLY A 97 36.48 -31.52 25.17
C GLY A 97 36.02 -30.48 24.11
N GLU A 98 35.04 -29.65 24.47
CA GLU A 98 34.77 -28.28 23.98
C GLU A 98 34.61 -28.00 22.46
N HIS A 99 33.38 -27.67 22.03
CA HIS A 99 32.92 -26.29 21.80
C HIS A 99 31.59 -26.31 21.01
N SER A 100 30.57 -25.72 21.63
CA SER A 100 29.23 -25.56 21.09
C SER A 100 29.16 -24.37 20.13
N GLU A 101 28.81 -24.61 18.87
CA GLU A 101 28.33 -23.57 17.95
C GLU A 101 26.89 -23.92 17.54
N ALA A 102 25.95 -23.13 18.05
CA ALA A 102 24.52 -23.33 17.86
C ALA A 102 24.11 -22.94 16.43
N THR A 103 23.73 -23.93 15.62
CA THR A 103 23.03 -23.72 14.35
C THR A 103 21.51 -23.64 14.61
N PRO A 104 20.79 -22.62 14.12
CA PRO A 104 19.33 -22.52 14.27
C PRO A 104 18.60 -23.57 13.43
N GLN A 105 17.55 -24.16 14.01
CA GLN A 105 16.67 -25.14 13.36
C GLN A 105 15.90 -24.55 12.16
N PRO A 106 15.66 -25.33 11.09
CA PRO A 106 14.86 -24.92 9.94
C PRO A 106 13.37 -25.14 10.21
N SER A 107 12.65 -24.08 10.56
CA SER A 107 11.18 -24.08 10.55
C SER A 107 10.64 -23.95 9.12
N GLN A 108 10.02 -25.04 8.65
CA GLN A 108 8.86 -25.10 7.73
C GLN A 108 8.91 -24.24 6.45
N GLN A 109 9.31 -24.87 5.34
CA GLN A 109 9.18 -24.30 3.99
C GLN A 109 7.74 -24.36 3.51
N ALA A 110 7.00 -23.25 3.65
CA ALA A 110 5.77 -23.03 2.89
C ALA A 110 6.09 -22.86 1.40
N ALA A 111 5.42 -23.63 0.54
CA ALA A 111 5.57 -23.59 -0.91
C ALA A 111 5.33 -22.17 -1.46
N ARG A 112 6.37 -21.57 -2.04
CA ARG A 112 6.30 -20.24 -2.69
C ARG A 112 5.45 -20.34 -3.96
N THR A 113 4.18 -19.96 -3.86
CA THR A 113 3.32 -19.75 -5.02
C THR A 113 3.80 -18.51 -5.77
N THR A 114 4.21 -18.68 -7.02
CA THR A 114 4.58 -17.55 -7.88
C THR A 114 3.32 -16.73 -8.16
N ARG A 115 3.32 -15.46 -7.73
CA ARG A 115 2.20 -14.53 -7.95
C ARG A 115 1.92 -14.40 -9.46
N PRO A 116 0.67 -14.47 -9.92
CA PRO A 116 0.33 -14.31 -11.33
C PRO A 116 0.73 -12.90 -11.81
N TYR A 117 1.44 -12.83 -12.94
CA TYR A 117 1.84 -11.58 -13.58
C TYR A 117 0.60 -10.81 -14.04
N ARG A 118 0.33 -9.66 -13.41
CA ARG A 118 -0.81 -8.81 -13.75
C ARG A 118 -0.34 -7.78 -14.78
N ARG A 119 -0.91 -7.79 -15.99
CA ARG A 119 -0.56 -6.80 -17.03
C ARG A 119 -0.81 -5.37 -16.51
N HIS A 120 0.13 -4.48 -16.82
CA HIS A 120 0.05 -3.05 -16.57
C HIS A 120 -0.50 -2.30 -17.81
N PRO A 121 -1.17 -1.16 -17.65
CA PRO A 121 -1.58 -0.32 -18.78
C PRO A 121 -0.37 0.19 -19.55
N ARG A 122 -0.54 0.43 -20.86
CA ARG A 122 0.51 1.01 -21.69
C ARG A 122 0.71 2.50 -21.32
N PRO A 123 1.97 2.97 -21.19
CA PRO A 123 2.27 4.39 -21.05
C PRO A 123 1.73 5.19 -22.25
N ASP A 124 1.31 6.44 -22.04
CA ASP A 124 0.93 7.31 -23.15
C ASP A 124 2.20 7.87 -23.84
N PRO A 125 2.39 7.66 -25.15
CA PRO A 125 3.49 8.29 -25.89
C PRO A 125 3.38 9.82 -26.02
N ASN A 126 2.19 10.41 -25.85
CA ASN A 126 1.95 11.85 -26.00
C ASN A 126 1.96 12.62 -24.67
N ALA A 127 2.00 11.94 -23.53
CA ALA A 127 2.06 12.61 -22.25
C ALA A 127 3.44 13.27 -22.08
N PRO A 128 3.49 14.51 -21.54
CA PRO A 128 4.76 15.14 -21.23
C PRO A 128 5.54 14.26 -20.25
N HIS A 129 6.87 14.23 -20.41
CA HIS A 129 7.72 13.40 -19.57
C HIS A 129 8.04 14.13 -18.26
N LYS A 130 7.92 13.42 -17.13
CA LYS A 130 8.26 13.98 -15.81
C LYS A 130 9.75 14.35 -15.76
N PRO A 131 10.12 15.57 -15.35
CA PRO A 131 11.52 15.97 -15.25
C PRO A 131 12.22 15.21 -14.12
N LYS A 132 13.54 15.14 -14.21
CA LYS A 132 14.40 14.51 -13.18
C LYS A 132 14.43 15.40 -11.93
N THR A 133 14.49 14.76 -10.75
CA THR A 133 14.64 15.48 -9.48
C THR A 133 16.07 15.99 -9.30
N ALA A 134 16.28 16.92 -8.36
CA ALA A 134 17.59 17.48 -8.04
C ALA A 134 18.64 16.39 -7.77
N TYR A 135 18.29 15.39 -6.94
CA TYR A 135 19.16 14.26 -6.66
C TYR A 135 19.46 13.40 -7.90
N VAL A 136 18.48 13.19 -8.77
CA VAL A 136 18.69 12.39 -10.00
C VAL A 136 19.61 13.13 -10.97
N LEU A 137 19.44 14.44 -11.14
CA LEU A 137 20.32 15.29 -11.94
C LEU A 137 21.75 15.27 -11.38
N PHE A 138 21.90 15.41 -10.06
CA PHE A 138 23.19 15.29 -9.40
C PHE A 138 23.80 13.90 -9.58
N SER A 139 23.02 12.83 -9.44
CA SER A 139 23.51 11.46 -9.63
C SER A 139 24.01 11.21 -11.05
N GLU A 140 23.40 11.84 -12.05
CA GLU A 140 23.83 11.77 -13.44
C GLU A 140 25.12 12.55 -13.65
N HIS A 141 25.25 13.71 -13.01
CA HIS A 141 26.49 14.48 -13.01
C HIS A 141 27.65 13.71 -12.34
N VAL A 142 27.41 13.10 -11.18
CA VAL A 142 28.41 12.26 -10.49
C VAL A 142 28.81 11.04 -11.33
N ARG A 143 27.89 10.48 -12.13
CA ARG A 143 28.20 9.37 -13.06
C ARG A 143 29.06 9.77 -14.25
N GLN A 144 29.14 11.05 -14.59
CA GLN A 144 30.00 11.56 -15.66
C GLN A 144 31.48 11.63 -15.23
N ASP A 145 31.76 11.54 -13.92
CA ASP A 145 33.11 11.45 -13.39
C ASP A 145 33.83 10.19 -13.93
N PRO A 146 34.92 10.34 -14.70
CA PRO A 146 35.65 9.21 -15.28
C PRO A 146 36.12 8.18 -14.25
N ALA A 147 36.39 8.62 -13.00
CA ALA A 147 36.82 7.75 -11.91
C ALA A 147 35.69 6.82 -11.42
N LEU A 148 34.43 7.28 -11.48
CA LEU A 148 33.27 6.52 -11.02
C LEU A 148 32.53 5.79 -12.13
N SER A 149 32.59 6.29 -13.36
CA SER A 149 31.92 5.71 -14.52
C SER A 149 32.33 4.25 -14.79
N ARG A 150 33.53 3.84 -14.35
CA ARG A 150 34.08 2.49 -14.46
C ARG A 150 33.73 1.56 -13.28
N SER A 151 33.10 2.09 -12.24
CA SER A 151 32.76 1.35 -11.02
C SER A 151 31.40 0.65 -11.12
N SER A 152 31.12 -0.28 -10.20
CA SER A 152 29.83 -0.96 -10.17
C SER A 152 28.67 0.00 -9.81
N PHE A 153 27.45 -0.32 -10.26
CA PHE A 153 26.25 0.47 -9.94
C PHE A 153 26.09 0.74 -8.43
N THR A 154 26.40 -0.27 -7.61
CA THR A 154 26.36 -0.19 -6.14
C THR A 154 27.40 0.78 -5.57
N GLU A 155 28.61 0.82 -6.13
CA GLU A 155 29.66 1.76 -5.69
C GLU A 155 29.33 3.18 -6.11
N ILE A 156 28.85 3.37 -7.34
CA ILE A 156 28.38 4.67 -7.84
C ILE A 156 27.26 5.21 -6.95
N ALA A 157 26.30 4.36 -6.55
CA ALA A 157 25.19 4.76 -5.69
C ALA A 157 25.68 5.18 -4.29
N LYS A 158 26.63 4.44 -3.70
CA LYS A 158 27.25 4.78 -2.41
C LYS A 158 27.99 6.12 -2.48
N GLU A 159 28.80 6.31 -3.51
CA GLU A 159 29.60 7.51 -3.68
C GLU A 159 28.72 8.73 -3.99
N THR A 160 27.68 8.58 -4.80
CA THR A 160 26.70 9.65 -5.05
C THR A 160 26.00 10.07 -3.76
N GLY A 161 25.57 9.11 -2.93
CA GLY A 161 24.93 9.43 -1.65
C GLY A 161 25.87 10.08 -0.64
N LYS A 162 27.18 9.78 -0.70
CA LYS A 162 28.21 10.45 0.09
C LYS A 162 28.38 11.91 -0.36
N ARG A 163 28.69 12.13 -1.65
CA ARG A 163 28.91 13.48 -2.20
C ARG A 163 27.69 14.37 -2.05
N TRP A 164 26.49 13.82 -2.19
CA TRP A 164 25.26 14.59 -1.97
C TRP A 164 25.14 15.14 -0.55
N ARG A 165 25.54 14.37 0.47
CA ARG A 165 25.54 14.81 1.89
C ARG A 165 26.61 15.85 2.17
N GLU A 166 27.75 15.75 1.51
CA GLU A 166 28.90 16.66 1.67
C GLU A 166 28.70 18.01 0.95
N LEU A 167 27.80 18.11 -0.02
CA LEU A 167 27.43 19.38 -0.64
C LEU A 167 26.93 20.38 0.40
N SER A 168 27.42 21.62 0.30
CA SER A 168 26.89 22.74 1.08
C SER A 168 25.40 22.97 0.74
N HIS A 169 24.64 23.49 1.70
CA HIS A 169 23.22 23.77 1.49
C HIS A 169 23.00 24.76 0.33
N GLU A 170 23.81 25.81 0.25
CA GLU A 170 23.72 26.84 -0.80
C GLU A 170 24.01 26.26 -2.18
N GLU A 171 25.07 25.45 -2.32
CA GLU A 171 25.43 24.81 -3.57
C GLU A 171 24.38 23.78 -4.01
N ARG A 172 23.85 23.00 -3.05
CA ARG A 172 22.76 22.06 -3.30
C ARG A 172 21.52 22.77 -3.84
N MET A 173 21.14 23.87 -3.19
CA MET A 173 19.96 24.63 -3.53
C MET A 173 20.08 25.28 -4.91
N ILE A 174 21.15 26.05 -5.13
CA ILE A 174 21.35 26.86 -6.34
C ILE A 174 21.57 25.97 -7.58
N ASN A 175 22.43 24.95 -7.48
CA ASN A 175 22.82 24.18 -8.65
C ASN A 175 21.85 23.04 -9.00
N TRP A 176 21.10 22.53 -8.02
CA TRP A 176 20.31 21.30 -8.21
C TRP A 176 18.83 21.48 -7.86
N GLU A 177 18.50 22.04 -6.70
CA GLU A 177 17.10 22.10 -6.24
C GLU A 177 16.29 23.15 -7.00
N THR A 178 16.78 24.38 -7.13
CA THR A 178 16.09 25.45 -7.87
C THR A 178 15.88 25.07 -9.34
N PRO A 179 16.90 24.62 -10.11
CA PRO A 179 16.68 24.22 -11.50
C PRO A 179 15.78 22.99 -11.66
N ALA A 180 15.71 22.09 -10.66
CA ALA A 180 14.78 20.97 -10.69
C ALA A 180 13.34 21.41 -10.41
N ALA A 181 13.16 22.37 -9.48
CA ALA A 181 11.87 22.96 -9.17
C ALA A 181 11.29 23.72 -10.37
N ASP A 182 12.10 24.50 -11.08
CA ASP A 182 11.69 25.25 -12.27
C ASP A 182 11.21 24.30 -13.38
N ARG A 183 12.01 23.26 -13.68
CA ARG A 183 11.62 22.24 -14.67
C ARG A 183 10.34 21.51 -14.27
N LEU A 184 10.14 21.26 -12.98
CA LEU A 184 8.90 20.67 -12.47
C LEU A 184 7.70 21.61 -12.65
N GLN A 185 7.89 22.91 -12.51
CA GLN A 185 6.86 23.91 -12.76
C GLN A 185 6.47 23.97 -14.24
N ASP A 186 7.44 23.95 -15.16
CA ASP A 186 7.15 23.96 -16.59
C ASP A 186 6.46 22.67 -17.04
N TYR A 187 6.88 21.53 -16.51
CA TYR A 187 6.18 20.26 -16.71
C TYR A 187 4.72 20.31 -16.25
N LYS A 188 4.41 20.98 -15.12
CA LYS A 188 3.02 21.13 -14.66
C LYS A 188 2.19 21.93 -15.67
N LYS A 189 2.74 23.03 -16.20
CA LYS A 189 2.09 23.83 -17.25
C LYS A 189 1.85 22.99 -18.52
N ASP A 190 2.84 22.22 -18.95
CA ASP A 190 2.72 21.34 -20.13
C ASP A 190 1.69 20.22 -19.92
N LEU A 191 1.63 19.67 -18.70
CA LEU A 191 0.64 18.66 -18.33
C LEU A 191 -0.78 19.25 -18.33
N GLU A 192 -0.97 20.49 -17.89
CA GLU A 192 -2.25 21.20 -17.95
C GLU A 192 -2.70 21.43 -19.39
N ARG A 193 -1.81 21.88 -20.28
CA ARG A 193 -2.12 21.99 -21.72
C ARG A 193 -2.47 20.65 -22.33
N TYR A 194 -1.69 19.61 -22.02
CA TYR A 194 -1.91 18.28 -22.54
C TYR A 194 -3.26 17.69 -22.08
N LYS A 195 -3.70 17.95 -20.84
CA LYS A 195 -5.03 17.53 -20.34
C LYS A 195 -6.20 18.07 -21.18
N GLN A 196 -6.02 19.20 -21.86
CA GLN A 196 -7.05 19.80 -22.72
C GLN A 196 -7.09 19.16 -24.13
N THR A 197 -6.08 18.38 -24.50
CA THR A 197 -5.97 17.78 -25.84
C THR A 197 -6.82 16.52 -26.01
N GLU A 198 -7.22 16.24 -27.26
CA GLU A 198 -7.95 15.03 -27.62
C GLU A 198 -7.14 13.74 -27.38
N LYS A 199 -5.81 13.85 -27.45
CA LYS A 199 -4.87 12.75 -27.15
C LYS A 199 -5.00 12.27 -25.71
N TYR A 200 -5.11 13.20 -24.75
CA TYR A 200 -5.35 12.87 -23.35
C TYR A 200 -6.69 12.16 -23.14
N ARG A 201 -7.75 12.65 -23.78
CA ARG A 201 -9.09 12.02 -23.72
C ARG A 201 -9.06 10.60 -24.26
N SER A 202 -8.43 10.39 -25.42
CA SER A 202 -8.24 9.08 -26.02
C SER A 202 -7.50 8.11 -25.09
N HIS A 203 -6.46 8.58 -24.40
CA HIS A 203 -5.72 7.76 -23.42
C HIS A 203 -6.55 7.46 -22.17
N GLN A 204 -7.34 8.42 -21.67
CA GLN A 204 -8.27 8.18 -20.56
C GLN A 204 -9.30 7.10 -20.91
N THR A 205 -9.86 7.13 -22.12
CA THR A 205 -10.77 6.09 -22.63
C THR A 205 -10.08 4.72 -22.69
N TYR A 206 -8.83 4.65 -23.17
CA TYR A 206 -8.02 3.43 -23.13
C TYR A 206 -7.85 2.91 -21.69
N LEU A 207 -7.50 3.78 -20.74
CA LEU A 207 -7.32 3.41 -19.33
C LEU A 207 -8.62 2.90 -18.69
N GLN A 208 -9.77 3.51 -19.02
CA GLN A 208 -11.08 3.03 -18.59
C GLN A 208 -11.38 1.62 -19.14
N GLY A 209 -11.19 1.40 -20.45
CA GLY A 209 -11.38 0.09 -21.07
C GLY A 209 -10.39 -0.97 -20.57
N PHE A 210 -9.17 -0.58 -20.20
CA PHE A 210 -8.19 -1.47 -19.56
C PHE A 210 -8.62 -1.85 -18.14
N ARG A 211 -9.17 -0.92 -17.36
CA ARG A 211 -9.71 -1.19 -16.01
C ARG A 211 -10.91 -2.14 -16.06
N GLN A 212 -11.84 -1.93 -16.98
CA GLN A 212 -13.02 -2.79 -17.16
C GLN A 212 -12.64 -4.24 -17.53
N ARG A 213 -11.66 -4.42 -18.43
CA ARG A 213 -11.13 -5.75 -18.80
C ARG A 213 -10.45 -6.50 -17.66
N ARG A 214 -9.98 -5.80 -16.62
CA ARG A 214 -9.44 -6.45 -15.40
C ARG A 214 -10.52 -6.93 -14.43
N HIS A 215 -11.74 -6.38 -14.52
CA HIS A 215 -12.86 -6.73 -13.66
C HIS A 215 -13.75 -7.83 -14.26
N ASN A 216 -13.71 -8.05 -15.59
CA ASN A 216 -14.46 -9.12 -16.25
C ASN A 216 -13.57 -10.04 -17.12
N PRO A 217 -12.95 -11.09 -16.55
CA PRO A 217 -12.06 -11.98 -17.30
C PRO A 217 -12.78 -12.96 -18.24
N LYS A 218 -14.13 -12.97 -18.30
CA LYS A 218 -14.92 -13.92 -19.12
C LYS A 218 -15.18 -13.48 -20.57
N SER A 219 -14.63 -12.36 -21.03
CA SER A 219 -14.81 -11.86 -22.40
C SER A 219 -13.48 -11.56 -23.08
N THR A 220 -12.66 -12.58 -23.34
CA THR A 220 -11.60 -12.48 -24.36
C THR A 220 -11.21 -13.87 -24.88
N THR A 221 -12.04 -14.45 -25.74
CA THR A 221 -11.55 -15.37 -26.77
C THR A 221 -11.64 -14.64 -28.11
N MET A 222 -10.48 -14.54 -28.76
CA MET A 222 -10.28 -14.14 -30.15
C MET A 222 -10.49 -12.66 -30.47
N SER A 223 -9.39 -11.90 -30.53
CA SER A 223 -9.05 -10.96 -31.61
C SER A 223 -8.00 -9.99 -31.09
N ASP A 224 -6.71 -10.34 -31.19
CA ASP A 224 -5.60 -9.39 -30.97
C ASP A 224 -4.27 -9.90 -31.57
N ASN A 225 -4.33 -10.58 -32.72
CA ASN A 225 -3.14 -11.05 -33.44
C ASN A 225 -2.89 -10.33 -34.78
N LYS A 226 -3.50 -9.16 -35.04
CA LYS A 226 -3.38 -8.51 -36.36
C LYS A 226 -3.06 -7.01 -36.33
N ALA A 227 -2.12 -6.59 -35.49
CA ALA A 227 -1.60 -5.22 -35.52
C ALA A 227 -0.07 -5.15 -35.28
N ALA A 228 0.65 -6.21 -35.62
CA ALA A 228 2.11 -6.24 -35.60
C ALA A 228 2.62 -6.65 -37.00
N SER A 229 2.63 -5.69 -37.92
CA SER A 229 3.30 -5.61 -39.23
C SER A 229 2.51 -4.55 -39.99
N THR A 230 2.96 -3.31 -40.15
CA THR A 230 4.01 -2.96 -41.11
C THR A 230 4.64 -1.60 -40.75
N SER A 231 5.95 -1.56 -40.92
CA SER A 231 6.78 -0.35 -41.05
C SER A 231 7.27 -0.35 -42.50
N GLU A 232 7.16 0.79 -43.19
CA GLU A 232 8.12 1.35 -44.19
C GLU A 232 7.42 2.50 -44.96
N LEU A 233 7.83 3.75 -44.74
CA LEU A 233 8.76 4.57 -45.55
C LEU A 233 8.08 5.26 -46.77
N ALA A 234 7.94 6.59 -46.71
CA ALA A 234 8.44 7.51 -47.74
C ALA A 234 8.20 8.99 -47.37
N SER A 235 9.19 9.78 -47.76
CA SER A 235 9.43 11.21 -47.54
C SER A 235 8.70 12.12 -48.56
N PHE A 236 8.78 13.43 -48.29
CA PHE A 236 8.67 14.62 -49.17
C PHE A 236 7.41 15.51 -48.97
N GLY A 237 7.64 16.75 -48.50
CA GLY A 237 6.77 17.91 -48.78
C GLY A 237 7.12 18.55 -50.14
N PRO A 238 6.76 19.83 -50.44
CA PRO A 238 6.07 20.82 -49.59
C PRO A 238 5.04 21.76 -50.33
N LEU A 239 4.50 22.74 -49.59
CA LEU A 239 4.04 24.11 -49.98
C LEU A 239 2.55 24.45 -50.29
N ALA A 240 2.16 25.60 -49.68
CA ALA A 240 1.20 26.67 -50.09
C ALA A 240 -0.32 26.37 -50.05
N ALA A 241 -1.27 27.29 -49.89
CA ALA A 241 -1.43 28.67 -49.37
C ALA A 241 -2.93 29.04 -49.62
N SER A 242 -3.49 30.01 -48.88
CA SER A 242 -4.79 30.70 -49.11
C SER A 242 -6.07 29.87 -48.99
N GLU A 243 -7.27 30.38 -48.72
CA GLU A 243 -7.90 31.59 -48.13
C GLU A 243 -9.41 31.37 -48.37
N GLY A 244 -10.29 32.05 -47.62
CA GLY A 244 -11.76 32.02 -47.81
C GLY A 244 -12.48 31.40 -46.60
N GLN A 245 -12.90 32.13 -45.56
CA GLN A 245 -14.00 33.12 -45.50
C GLN A 245 -15.33 32.61 -46.06
N GLU A 246 -16.31 32.38 -45.16
CA GLU A 246 -17.61 33.08 -45.02
C GLU A 246 -18.52 32.24 -44.10
N GLU A 247 -18.87 32.75 -42.92
CA GLU A 247 -20.20 33.31 -42.55
C GLU A 247 -21.22 32.21 -42.17
N PHE A 248 -22.13 32.32 -41.21
CA PHE A 248 -22.55 33.39 -40.30
C PHE A 248 -23.27 32.74 -39.09
N GLU A 249 -23.13 33.42 -37.96
CA GLU A 249 -23.99 33.59 -36.78
C GLU A 249 -25.30 32.79 -36.62
N ALA A 250 -25.56 32.38 -35.36
CA ALA A 250 -26.66 32.97 -34.59
C ALA A 250 -26.50 32.69 -33.08
N ASN A 251 -26.18 33.78 -32.38
CA ASN A 251 -26.19 33.93 -30.93
C ASN A 251 -27.64 34.00 -30.41
N ARG A 252 -27.93 33.44 -29.23
CA ARG A 252 -29.01 33.94 -28.36
C ARG A 252 -28.75 33.64 -26.89
N GLN A 253 -28.27 34.66 -26.19
CA GLN A 253 -28.39 34.85 -24.75
C GLN A 253 -29.69 35.59 -24.39
N ARG A 254 -30.29 35.24 -23.25
CA ARG A 254 -31.11 36.09 -22.35
C ARG A 254 -31.39 35.25 -21.08
N SER A 255 -30.84 35.53 -19.89
CA SER A 255 -31.21 36.57 -18.89
C SER A 255 -32.72 36.61 -18.62
N VAL A 256 -33.29 36.72 -17.41
CA VAL A 256 -32.88 36.86 -16.01
C VAL A 256 -34.21 36.76 -15.19
N ASP A 257 -34.11 36.60 -13.88
CA ASP A 257 -35.12 36.88 -12.82
C ASP A 257 -35.85 35.74 -12.07
N THR A 258 -35.80 36.00 -10.75
CA THR A 258 -36.31 35.49 -9.48
C THR A 258 -37.79 35.11 -9.40
N ASP A 259 -38.12 34.13 -8.54
CA ASP A 259 -39.04 34.33 -7.39
C ASP A 259 -39.15 33.06 -6.49
N ASP A 260 -39.35 33.34 -5.20
CA ASP A 260 -39.54 32.47 -4.03
C ASP A 260 -40.74 31.48 -4.12
N ALA A 261 -40.62 30.33 -3.44
CA ALA A 261 -41.62 29.84 -2.47
C ALA A 261 -41.23 28.45 -1.91
N ASP A 262 -41.24 28.38 -0.58
CA ASP A 262 -41.18 27.19 0.27
C ASP A 262 -42.16 26.07 -0.12
N LEU A 263 -41.80 24.82 0.15
CA LEU A 263 -42.69 23.81 0.76
C LEU A 263 -41.89 22.59 1.25
N GLU A 264 -42.04 22.32 2.56
CA GLU A 264 -41.60 21.12 3.27
C GLU A 264 -42.19 19.82 2.71
N GLY A 265 -41.52 18.70 2.97
CA GLY A 265 -42.10 17.37 2.82
C GLY A 265 -41.06 16.26 2.95
N GLY A 266 -40.74 15.88 4.18
CA GLY A 266 -39.74 14.85 4.49
C GLY A 266 -40.13 13.43 4.13
N SER A 267 -39.15 12.54 4.18
CA SER A 267 -39.30 11.12 4.51
C SER A 267 -37.95 10.62 5.02
N GLN A 268 -37.95 10.26 6.31
CA GLN A 268 -36.90 9.50 6.99
C GLN A 268 -36.66 8.17 6.29
N ASP A 269 -35.43 7.68 6.29
CA ASP A 269 -35.19 6.24 6.39
C ASP A 269 -33.84 5.94 7.08
N THR A 270 -33.97 5.35 8.27
CA THR A 270 -33.09 4.41 8.97
C THR A 270 -31.56 4.58 8.91
N ALA A 271 -31.00 4.89 10.08
CA ALA A 271 -29.58 4.94 10.40
C ALA A 271 -28.78 3.71 9.96
N SER A 272 -27.91 3.92 8.98
CA SER A 272 -26.63 3.24 8.83
C SER A 272 -25.56 4.33 8.70
N PRO A 273 -24.28 4.07 9.04
CA PRO A 273 -23.22 5.04 8.77
C PRO A 273 -23.30 5.42 7.29
N ASP A 274 -23.36 6.71 6.95
CA ASP A 274 -23.37 7.16 5.55
C ASP A 274 -22.26 6.38 4.81
N GLU A 275 -22.65 5.50 3.88
CA GLU A 275 -21.74 4.59 3.16
C GLU A 275 -20.56 5.38 2.56
N ASP A 276 -20.79 6.65 2.24
CA ASP A 276 -19.81 7.63 1.78
C ASP A 276 -18.64 7.86 2.75
N GLU A 277 -18.86 7.82 4.07
CA GLU A 277 -17.81 8.03 5.09
C GLU A 277 -16.87 6.83 5.19
N VAL A 278 -17.44 5.62 5.24
CA VAL A 278 -16.69 4.36 5.27
C VAL A 278 -15.96 4.17 3.94
N GLU A 279 -16.59 4.55 2.83
CA GLU A 279 -15.98 4.56 1.51
C GLU A 279 -14.81 5.56 1.43
N GLU A 280 -14.90 6.74 2.05
CA GLU A 280 -13.77 7.67 2.11
C GLU A 280 -12.58 7.07 2.87
N VAL A 281 -12.79 6.48 4.05
CA VAL A 281 -11.72 5.79 4.81
C VAL A 281 -11.10 4.65 3.99
N ARG A 282 -11.92 3.90 3.25
CA ARG A 282 -11.47 2.82 2.36
C ARG A 282 -10.65 3.36 1.17
N GLN A 283 -11.07 4.47 0.58
CA GLN A 283 -10.33 5.12 -0.51
C GLN A 283 -9.00 5.68 -0.03
N ILE A 284 -8.95 6.30 1.16
CA ILE A 284 -7.70 6.77 1.77
C ILE A 284 -6.76 5.59 2.00
N SER A 285 -7.27 4.49 2.56
CA SER A 285 -6.46 3.28 2.81
C SER A 285 -5.88 2.70 1.52
N LYS A 286 -6.68 2.69 0.44
CA LYS A 286 -6.25 2.26 -0.89
C LYS A 286 -5.23 3.21 -1.51
N ALA A 287 -5.40 4.53 -1.36
CA ALA A 287 -4.50 5.54 -1.89
C ALA A 287 -3.11 5.49 -1.22
N LEU A 288 -3.07 5.19 0.08
CA LEU A 288 -1.84 4.98 0.84
C LEU A 288 -1.20 3.60 0.61
N GLY A 289 -1.83 2.73 -0.18
CA GLY A 289 -1.30 1.40 -0.48
C GLY A 289 -1.30 0.46 0.74
N ILE A 290 -2.16 0.71 1.73
CA ILE A 290 -2.28 -0.11 2.92
C ILE A 290 -2.71 -1.52 2.51
N ASN A 291 -1.87 -2.51 2.84
CA ASN A 291 -2.20 -3.92 2.66
C ASN A 291 -2.73 -4.49 3.98
N PRO A 292 -4.04 -4.76 4.10
CA PRO A 292 -4.63 -5.24 5.35
C PRO A 292 -3.98 -6.52 5.89
N HIS A 293 -3.52 -7.41 4.99
CA HIS A 293 -2.83 -8.64 5.39
C HIS A 293 -1.44 -8.39 5.98
N LEU A 294 -0.73 -7.37 5.48
CA LEU A 294 0.60 -7.04 5.99
C LEU A 294 0.51 -6.42 7.39
N ILE A 295 -0.49 -5.55 7.61
CA ILE A 295 -0.69 -4.91 8.92
C ILE A 295 -1.18 -5.92 9.96
N ARG A 296 -2.06 -6.85 9.58
CA ARG A 296 -2.54 -7.91 10.50
C ARG A 296 -1.42 -8.76 11.09
N VAL A 297 -0.33 -8.97 10.34
CA VAL A 297 0.82 -9.80 10.76
C VAL A 297 1.98 -8.94 11.30
N ALA A 298 1.91 -7.63 11.14
CA ALA A 298 2.91 -6.72 11.66
C ALA A 298 2.75 -6.55 13.18
N ALA A 299 3.87 -6.58 13.91
CA ALA A 299 3.90 -6.18 15.31
C ALA A 299 3.52 -4.70 15.44
N PHE A 300 2.83 -4.36 16.52
CA PHE A 300 2.56 -2.96 16.86
C PHE A 300 3.87 -2.17 16.96
N PRO A 301 3.82 -0.85 16.69
CA PRO A 301 4.92 0.04 17.03
C PRO A 301 5.37 -0.18 18.49
N PRO A 302 6.65 -0.03 18.82
CA PRO A 302 7.11 -0.14 20.21
C PRO A 302 6.36 0.80 21.16
N GLU A 303 6.13 0.35 22.39
CA GLU A 303 5.38 1.09 23.40
C GLU A 303 6.07 2.41 23.78
N ASP A 304 7.39 2.42 23.88
CA ASP A 304 8.19 3.61 24.19
C ASP A 304 8.00 4.71 23.13
N ILE A 305 8.05 4.33 21.85
CA ILE A 305 7.84 5.26 20.73
C ILE A 305 6.38 5.74 20.71
N THR A 306 5.43 4.85 21.00
CA THR A 306 4.01 5.19 21.04
C THR A 306 3.70 6.15 22.19
N THR A 307 4.28 5.92 23.36
CA THR A 307 4.13 6.77 24.54
C THR A 307 4.67 8.17 24.28
N LYS A 308 5.85 8.29 23.66
CA LYS A 308 6.41 9.57 23.23
C LYS A 308 5.52 10.31 22.24
N ALA A 309 4.95 9.59 21.26
CA ALA A 309 4.02 10.19 20.30
C ALA A 309 2.74 10.69 20.99
N VAL A 310 2.19 9.94 21.95
CA VAL A 310 1.03 10.39 22.74
C VAL A 310 1.37 11.60 23.60
N GLU A 311 2.56 11.64 24.20
CA GLU A 311 3.04 12.82 24.94
C GLU A 311 3.16 14.05 24.05
N ALA A 312 3.73 13.90 22.86
CA ALA A 312 3.82 14.97 21.86
C ALA A 312 2.43 15.47 21.42
N PHE A 313 1.43 14.58 21.30
CA PHE A 313 0.05 14.99 21.04
C PHE A 313 -0.51 15.85 22.18
N VAL A 314 -0.39 15.38 23.43
CA VAL A 314 -0.94 16.10 24.59
C VAL A 314 -0.28 17.47 24.73
N HIS A 315 1.05 17.55 24.58
CA HIS A 315 1.78 18.81 24.67
C HIS A 315 1.51 19.74 23.48
N GLY A 316 1.48 19.19 22.26
CA GLY A 316 1.35 19.97 21.03
C GLY A 316 -0.08 20.44 20.73
N THR A 317 -1.10 19.73 21.21
CA THR A 317 -2.50 20.04 20.89
C THR A 317 -3.33 20.45 22.10
N GLY A 318 -2.93 20.11 23.33
CA GLY A 318 -3.77 20.24 24.53
C GLY A 318 -4.16 21.66 24.93
N SER A 319 -3.46 22.68 24.43
CA SER A 319 -3.82 24.10 24.64
C SER A 319 -4.93 24.59 23.69
N LEU A 320 -5.13 23.90 22.56
CA LEU A 320 -6.05 24.31 21.50
C LEU A 320 -7.22 23.34 21.33
N LEU A 321 -6.98 22.05 21.55
CA LEU A 321 -7.89 20.95 21.25
C LEU A 321 -8.10 20.08 22.49
N PHE A 322 -9.36 19.74 22.75
CA PHE A 322 -9.75 18.74 23.72
C PHE A 322 -10.41 17.56 23.00
N LEU A 323 -9.63 16.51 22.74
CA LEU A 323 -10.16 15.23 22.21
C LEU A 323 -10.10 14.12 23.25
N TRP A 324 -9.06 14.10 24.09
CA TRP A 324 -8.91 13.20 25.23
C TRP A 324 -8.37 13.96 26.44
N ASN A 325 -8.67 13.48 27.65
CA ASN A 325 -7.94 13.90 28.83
C ASN A 325 -6.49 13.36 28.77
N ARG A 326 -5.56 14.02 29.48
CA ARG A 326 -4.17 13.54 29.59
C ARG A 326 -4.13 12.12 30.13
N ASP A 327 -4.74 11.89 31.29
CA ASP A 327 -4.70 10.59 31.96
C ASP A 327 -5.39 9.52 31.11
N GLU A 328 -6.54 9.85 30.51
CA GLU A 328 -7.25 8.99 29.57
C GLU A 328 -6.37 8.58 28.39
N ALA A 329 -5.62 9.50 27.78
CA ALA A 329 -4.76 9.20 26.65
C ALA A 329 -3.64 8.21 27.02
N PHE A 330 -3.03 8.34 28.19
CA PHE A 330 -1.99 7.41 28.66
C PHE A 330 -2.59 6.07 29.12
N ASP A 331 -3.79 6.07 29.68
CA ASP A 331 -4.52 4.84 30.05
C ASP A 331 -4.86 3.99 28.83
N LEU A 332 -5.20 4.63 27.70
CA LEU A 332 -5.41 3.93 26.44
C LEU A 332 -4.13 3.23 25.95
N VAL A 333 -2.95 3.86 26.10
CA VAL A 333 -1.66 3.24 25.77
C VAL A 333 -1.45 1.98 26.61
N ARG A 334 -1.61 2.10 27.94
CA ARG A 334 -1.49 0.96 28.86
C ARG A 334 -2.45 -0.17 28.47
N SER A 335 -3.71 0.16 28.19
CA SER A 335 -4.72 -0.83 27.77
C SER A 335 -4.40 -1.49 26.43
N ALA A 336 -3.72 -0.81 25.51
CA ALA A 336 -3.41 -1.36 24.18
C ALA A 336 -2.19 -2.29 24.17
N TYR A 337 -1.18 -2.01 25.00
CA TYR A 337 0.05 -2.83 25.10
C TYR A 337 -0.02 -3.89 26.20
N HIS A 338 -0.81 -3.64 27.25
CA HIS A 338 -0.98 -4.53 28.39
C HIS A 338 -2.48 -4.85 28.59
N PRO A 339 -3.11 -5.62 27.69
CA PRO A 339 -4.51 -6.01 27.82
C PRO A 339 -4.68 -6.94 29.03
N GLN A 340 -5.73 -6.73 29.84
CA GLN A 340 -6.01 -7.58 31.02
C GLN A 340 -6.62 -8.94 30.66
N ASP A 341 -7.24 -9.07 29.48
CA ASP A 341 -7.86 -10.29 28.96
C ASP A 341 -7.35 -10.59 27.53
N ASP A 342 -7.48 -11.85 27.08
CA ASP A 342 -7.19 -12.31 25.68
C ASP A 342 -8.07 -11.65 24.59
N SER A 343 -8.84 -10.62 24.94
CA SER A 343 -9.65 -9.85 24.01
C SER A 343 -8.79 -8.96 23.10
N LYS A 344 -9.29 -8.70 21.88
CA LYS A 344 -8.64 -7.78 20.93
C LYS A 344 -8.41 -6.43 21.61
N PRO A 345 -7.31 -5.72 21.33
CA PRO A 345 -7.02 -4.45 21.97
C PRO A 345 -8.03 -3.39 21.51
N VAL A 346 -9.15 -3.29 22.25
CA VAL A 346 -10.33 -2.49 21.89
C VAL A 346 -9.96 -1.03 21.68
N HIS A 347 -8.96 -0.52 22.40
CA HIS A 347 -8.50 0.87 22.40
C HIS A 347 -7.34 1.19 21.45
N ALA A 348 -6.76 0.20 20.77
CA ALA A 348 -5.56 0.40 19.95
C ALA A 348 -5.78 1.40 18.79
N THR A 349 -6.99 1.46 18.22
CA THR A 349 -7.34 2.43 17.18
C THR A 349 -7.17 3.87 17.65
N GLU A 350 -7.56 4.18 18.88
CA GLU A 350 -7.42 5.53 19.46
C GLU A 350 -5.96 5.83 19.75
N VAL A 351 -5.23 4.88 20.34
CA VAL A 351 -3.80 5.04 20.62
C VAL A 351 -3.04 5.40 19.35
N PHE A 352 -3.28 4.70 18.24
CA PHE A 352 -2.58 5.03 16.99
C PHE A 352 -3.12 6.27 16.28
N ALA A 353 -4.40 6.64 16.48
CA ALA A 353 -4.91 7.93 16.01
C ALA A 353 -4.22 9.10 16.73
N ILE A 354 -4.13 9.04 18.06
CA ILE A 354 -3.42 10.01 18.90
C ILE A 354 -1.94 10.05 18.51
N SER A 355 -1.30 8.88 18.39
CA SER A 355 0.12 8.78 18.04
C SER A 355 0.42 9.29 16.63
N ALA A 356 -0.48 9.10 15.67
CA ALA A 356 -0.32 9.62 14.32
C ALA A 356 -0.35 11.16 14.30
N VAL A 357 -1.26 11.78 15.06
CA VAL A 357 -1.30 13.24 15.22
C VAL A 357 -0.10 13.74 16.03
N GLY A 358 0.24 13.08 17.13
CA GLY A 358 1.38 13.44 17.95
C GLY A 358 2.71 13.38 17.21
N SER A 359 2.87 12.42 16.30
CA SER A 359 4.03 12.35 15.39
C SER A 359 4.10 13.50 14.37
N ILE A 360 3.02 14.26 14.18
CA ILE A 360 3.03 15.51 13.39
C ILE A 360 3.47 16.69 14.27
N CYS A 361 3.13 16.65 15.56
CA CYS A 361 3.51 17.66 16.54
C CYS A 361 4.97 17.54 17.02
N ASP A 362 5.56 16.34 16.90
CA ASP A 362 6.94 16.08 17.30
C ASP A 362 7.95 16.72 16.32
N ALA A 363 8.90 17.49 16.87
CA ALA A 363 9.92 18.21 16.12
C ALA A 363 11.14 17.34 15.75
N GLU A 364 11.31 16.16 16.35
CA GLU A 364 12.46 15.30 16.08
C GLU A 364 12.25 14.47 14.78
N ALA A 365 13.04 14.78 13.74
CA ALA A 365 12.91 14.31 12.35
C ALA A 365 13.08 12.79 12.06
N HIS A 366 12.99 11.92 13.06
CA HIS A 366 13.11 10.45 12.93
C HIS A 366 11.77 9.78 12.57
N THR A 367 10.74 10.59 12.31
CA THR A 367 9.32 10.27 12.50
C THR A 367 8.54 10.02 11.23
N MET A 368 9.06 10.28 10.02
CA MET A 368 8.23 10.10 8.81
C MET A 368 7.75 8.65 8.63
N LEU A 369 8.65 7.68 8.79
CA LEU A 369 8.31 6.25 8.72
C LEU A 369 7.43 5.82 9.91
N THR A 370 7.69 6.36 11.10
CA THR A 370 6.93 6.06 12.33
C THR A 370 5.51 6.60 12.26
N ARG A 371 5.33 7.83 11.76
CA ARG A 371 4.05 8.46 11.47
C ARG A 371 3.26 7.66 10.44
N GLU A 372 3.90 7.22 9.36
CA GLU A 372 3.27 6.35 8.36
C GLU A 372 2.81 5.03 8.99
N LYS A 373 3.63 4.42 9.84
CA LYS A 373 3.23 3.20 10.58
C LYS A 373 2.01 3.45 11.47
N PHE A 374 1.99 4.50 12.28
CA PHE A 374 0.83 4.83 13.13
C PHE A 374 -0.43 5.07 12.29
N LEU A 375 -0.32 5.88 11.23
CA LEU A 375 -1.44 6.15 10.33
C LEU A 375 -1.94 4.86 9.65
N HIS A 376 -1.04 3.97 9.26
CA HIS A 376 -1.39 2.68 8.64
C HIS A 376 -2.15 1.76 9.60
N PHE A 377 -1.67 1.59 10.84
CA PHE A 377 -2.37 0.80 11.86
C PHE A 377 -3.71 1.43 12.23
N PHE A 378 -3.75 2.76 12.38
CA PHE A 378 -4.98 3.50 12.64
C PHE A 378 -6.02 3.26 11.55
N LEU A 379 -5.69 3.47 10.28
CA LEU A 379 -6.62 3.28 9.15
C LEU A 379 -7.08 1.83 8.99
N TYR A 380 -6.18 0.86 9.19
CA TYR A 380 -6.52 -0.56 9.14
C TYR A 380 -7.57 -0.92 10.19
N MET A 381 -7.37 -0.48 11.44
CA MET A 381 -8.31 -0.80 12.51
C MET A 381 -9.60 0.01 12.43
N LEU A 382 -9.54 1.27 11.99
CA LEU A 382 -10.73 2.08 11.72
C LEU A 382 -11.62 1.41 10.65
N SER A 383 -11.02 0.91 9.57
CA SER A 383 -11.73 0.21 8.49
C SER A 383 -12.28 -1.16 8.91
N SER A 384 -11.74 -1.76 9.96
CA SER A 384 -12.13 -3.10 10.45
C SER A 384 -13.14 -3.04 11.60
N SER A 385 -13.41 -1.85 12.15
CA SER A 385 -14.27 -1.65 13.31
C SER A 385 -15.66 -1.22 12.85
N SER A 386 -16.63 -2.13 12.86
CA SER A 386 -18.01 -1.85 12.45
C SER A 386 -18.85 -1.17 13.54
N ASP A 387 -18.50 -1.36 14.82
CA ASP A 387 -19.29 -0.91 15.97
C ASP A 387 -18.46 -0.01 16.89
N VAL A 388 -18.55 1.29 16.66
CA VAL A 388 -17.79 2.31 17.40
C VAL A 388 -18.79 3.39 17.82
N CYS A 389 -18.86 3.70 19.11
CA CYS A 389 -19.75 4.74 19.61
C CYS A 389 -19.44 6.10 18.95
N VAL A 390 -20.46 6.94 18.80
CA VAL A 390 -20.40 8.18 18.01
C VAL A 390 -19.29 9.13 18.52
N LEU A 391 -19.12 9.27 19.84
CA LEU A 391 -18.03 10.08 20.44
C LEU A 391 -16.66 9.64 19.93
N ARG A 392 -16.43 8.33 20.00
CA ARG A 392 -15.16 7.73 19.61
C ARG A 392 -14.93 7.91 18.12
N ARG A 393 -15.95 7.68 17.29
CA ARG A 393 -15.86 7.87 15.83
C ARG A 393 -15.54 9.31 15.47
N MET A 394 -16.20 10.29 16.10
CA MET A 394 -15.93 11.72 15.90
C MET A 394 -14.47 12.07 16.18
N ARG A 395 -13.92 11.61 17.31
CA ARG A 395 -12.52 11.84 17.68
C ARG A 395 -11.56 11.25 16.65
N LEU A 396 -11.82 10.02 16.20
CA LEU A 396 -11.00 9.34 15.20
C LEU A 396 -11.04 10.08 13.85
N PHE A 397 -12.22 10.54 13.41
CA PHE A 397 -12.34 11.31 12.16
C PHE A 397 -11.64 12.67 12.26
N ALA A 398 -11.71 13.36 13.40
CA ALA A 398 -10.97 14.58 13.64
C ALA A 398 -9.44 14.33 13.57
N CYS A 399 -8.93 13.28 14.20
CA CYS A 399 -7.52 12.89 14.09
C CYS A 399 -7.12 12.56 12.66
N LEU A 400 -7.95 11.81 11.91
CA LEU A 400 -7.66 11.48 10.52
C LEU A 400 -7.65 12.74 9.64
N ALA A 401 -8.59 13.66 9.85
CA ALA A 401 -8.64 14.93 9.16
C ALA A 401 -7.35 15.75 9.39
N ILE A 402 -6.87 15.84 10.63
CA ILE A 402 -5.58 16.47 10.95
C ILE A 402 -4.43 15.79 10.21
N CYS A 403 -4.37 14.45 10.22
CA CYS A 403 -3.34 13.69 9.51
C CYS A 403 -3.39 13.88 7.98
N ARG A 404 -4.58 14.12 7.43
CA ARG A 404 -4.79 14.32 5.99
C ARG A 404 -4.59 15.76 5.55
N PHE A 405 -4.74 16.74 6.44
CA PHE A 405 -4.64 18.16 6.12
C PHE A 405 -3.31 18.52 5.44
N THR A 406 -2.22 17.87 5.86
CA THR A 406 -0.88 18.08 5.28
C THR A 406 -0.69 17.49 3.88
N ASN A 407 -1.56 16.56 3.45
CA ASN A 407 -1.37 15.76 2.23
C ASN A 407 -2.50 15.95 1.20
N SER A 408 -3.74 16.13 1.68
CA SER A 408 -4.95 16.23 0.85
C SER A 408 -6.01 17.01 1.62
N VAL A 409 -6.04 18.32 1.35
CA VAL A 409 -6.95 19.27 1.99
C VAL A 409 -8.42 18.89 1.76
N GLU A 410 -8.80 18.48 0.55
CA GLU A 410 -10.19 18.09 0.23
C GLU A 410 -10.67 16.89 1.05
N SER A 411 -9.82 15.87 1.21
CA SER A 411 -10.16 14.71 2.06
C SER A 411 -10.20 15.09 3.53
N ALA A 412 -9.26 15.92 3.99
CA ALA A 412 -9.25 16.44 5.35
C ALA A 412 -10.54 17.20 5.70
N ARG A 413 -11.04 18.02 4.76
CA ARG A 413 -12.29 18.77 4.93
C ARG A 413 -13.51 17.86 4.98
N ARG A 414 -13.63 16.87 4.08
CA ARG A 414 -14.76 15.92 4.12
C ARG A 414 -14.82 15.16 5.44
N LEU A 415 -13.68 14.63 5.89
CA LEU A 415 -13.58 13.97 7.19
C LEU A 415 -13.95 14.88 8.37
N MET A 416 -13.56 16.15 8.33
CA MET A 416 -13.93 17.13 9.36
C MET A 416 -15.44 17.43 9.34
N LEU A 417 -16.04 17.54 8.15
CA LEU A 417 -17.49 17.74 8.00
C LEU A 417 -18.29 16.52 8.49
N SER A 418 -17.80 15.31 8.26
CA SER A 418 -18.36 14.09 8.85
C SER A 418 -18.30 14.12 10.38
N ALA A 419 -17.15 14.50 10.97
CA ALA A 419 -17.02 14.66 12.42
C ALA A 419 -18.00 15.71 12.98
N LEU A 420 -18.19 16.82 12.27
CA LEU A 420 -19.15 17.87 12.63
C LEU A 420 -20.61 17.36 12.53
N SER A 421 -20.95 16.65 11.46
CA SER A 421 -22.28 16.06 11.23
C SER A 421 -22.64 15.05 12.34
N MET A 422 -21.73 14.13 12.66
CA MET A 422 -21.90 13.17 13.75
C MET A 422 -22.16 13.87 15.10
N GLY A 423 -21.45 14.96 15.38
CA GLY A 423 -21.65 15.75 16.60
C GLY A 423 -23.03 16.39 16.65
N ARG A 424 -23.48 17.01 15.56
CA ARG A 424 -24.84 17.59 15.46
C ARG A 424 -25.90 16.53 15.72
N GLN A 425 -25.81 15.39 15.03
CA GLN A 425 -26.75 14.29 15.18
C GLN A 425 -26.81 13.76 16.62
N ALA A 426 -25.66 13.69 17.30
CA ALA A 426 -25.59 13.27 18.70
C ALA A 426 -26.32 14.23 19.64
N PHE A 427 -26.19 15.55 19.44
CA PHE A 427 -26.89 16.55 20.28
C PHE A 427 -28.37 16.72 19.94
N THR A 428 -28.82 16.36 18.74
CA THR A 428 -30.25 16.34 18.38
C THR A 428 -30.95 15.04 18.80
N SER A 429 -30.19 14.01 19.17
CA SER A 429 -30.74 12.71 19.55
C SER A 429 -31.24 12.74 21.00
N PRO A 430 -32.50 12.32 21.28
CA PRO A 430 -33.07 12.32 22.63
C PRO A 430 -32.36 11.38 23.62
N SER A 431 -31.48 10.50 23.13
CA SER A 431 -30.68 9.58 23.95
C SER A 431 -29.56 10.27 24.75
N LEU A 432 -29.03 11.41 24.29
CA LEU A 432 -27.96 12.13 25.00
C LEU A 432 -28.49 12.95 26.19
N GLU A 433 -29.78 13.28 26.21
CA GLU A 433 -30.40 14.03 27.31
C GLU A 433 -31.10 13.12 28.33
N ALA A 434 -31.50 11.91 27.95
CA ALA A 434 -32.29 11.02 28.81
C ALA A 434 -31.46 10.09 29.72
N ASP A 435 -30.21 9.72 29.35
CA ASP A 435 -29.47 8.61 29.99
C ASP A 435 -28.01 8.94 30.40
N THR A 436 -27.56 10.19 30.24
CA THR A 436 -26.15 10.57 30.45
C THR A 436 -25.94 11.50 31.63
N SER A 437 -25.03 11.12 32.53
CA SER A 437 -24.50 12.00 33.60
C SER A 437 -24.07 13.35 33.03
N GLU A 438 -24.33 14.42 33.77
CA GLU A 438 -23.97 15.80 33.40
C GLU A 438 -22.47 15.93 33.02
N GLU A 439 -21.59 15.20 33.72
CA GLU A 439 -20.17 15.15 33.43
C GLU A 439 -19.87 14.59 32.03
N LYS A 440 -20.63 13.58 31.58
CA LYS A 440 -20.47 12.99 30.24
C LYS A 440 -20.93 13.98 29.17
N VAL A 441 -22.03 14.70 29.40
CA VAL A 441 -22.52 15.73 28.48
C VAL A 441 -21.51 16.88 28.36
N LEU A 442 -20.93 17.31 29.47
CA LEU A 442 -19.86 18.31 29.49
C LEU A 442 -18.63 17.84 28.71
N TYR A 443 -18.22 16.57 28.89
CA TYR A 443 -17.12 15.98 28.13
C TYR A 443 -17.41 15.99 26.62
N TRP A 444 -18.59 15.53 26.21
CA TRP A 444 -19.05 15.57 24.81
C TRP A 444 -18.99 16.98 24.21
N ARG A 445 -19.46 17.99 24.96
CA ARG A 445 -19.39 19.39 24.51
C ARG A 445 -17.97 19.89 24.33
N LYS A 446 -17.02 19.52 25.21
CA LYS A 446 -15.61 19.90 25.05
C LYS A 446 -15.00 19.31 23.77
N VAL A 447 -15.32 18.05 23.46
CA VAL A 447 -14.89 17.41 22.21
C VAL A 447 -15.51 18.10 20.99
N PHE A 448 -16.81 18.35 21.02
CA PHE A 448 -17.50 19.01 19.91
C PHE A 448 -17.02 20.44 19.67
N ARG A 449 -16.75 21.22 20.73
CA ARG A 449 -16.11 22.55 20.63
C ARG A 449 -14.79 22.50 19.87
N SER A 450 -13.98 21.47 20.12
CA SER A 450 -12.70 21.28 19.43
C SER A 450 -12.88 20.97 17.94
N ILE A 451 -13.92 20.21 17.57
CA ILE A 451 -14.29 19.93 16.18
C ILE A 451 -14.76 21.21 15.47
N VAL A 452 -15.61 22.00 16.11
CA VAL A 452 -16.07 23.30 15.57
C VAL A 452 -14.90 24.25 15.35
N PHE A 453 -13.97 24.33 16.31
CA PHE A 453 -12.74 25.11 16.16
C PHE A 453 -11.90 24.61 14.97
N LEU A 454 -11.68 23.29 14.86
CA LEU A 454 -10.89 22.70 13.77
C LEU A 454 -11.52 22.94 12.39
N GLU A 455 -12.84 22.85 12.26
CA GLU A 455 -13.52 23.15 11.00
C GLU A 455 -13.30 24.62 10.61
N SER A 456 -13.50 25.53 11.56
CA SER A 456 -13.30 26.97 11.34
C SER A 456 -11.85 27.26 10.95
N TRP A 457 -10.90 26.62 11.63
CA TRP A 457 -9.47 26.73 11.33
C TRP A 457 -9.14 26.16 9.94
N PHE A 458 -9.72 25.01 9.55
CA PHE A 458 -9.51 24.42 8.23
C PHE A 458 -10.08 25.35 7.15
N ALA A 459 -11.30 25.84 7.32
CA ALA A 459 -11.95 26.75 6.38
C ALA A 459 -11.12 28.02 6.16
N TYR A 460 -10.66 28.65 7.25
CA TYR A 460 -9.79 29.82 7.20
C TYR A 460 -8.48 29.57 6.43
N ASN A 461 -7.75 28.51 6.76
CA ASN A 461 -6.45 28.21 6.13
C ASN A 461 -6.56 27.75 4.67
N THR A 462 -7.76 27.38 4.23
CA THR A 462 -8.00 26.87 2.87
C THR A 462 -8.73 27.87 1.98
N GLY A 463 -9.05 29.06 2.52
CA GLY A 463 -9.78 30.11 1.79
C GLY A 463 -11.23 29.72 1.48
N HIS A 464 -11.80 28.79 2.24
CA HIS A 464 -13.17 28.34 2.06
C HIS A 464 -14.09 28.88 3.16
N GLU A 465 -15.38 28.94 2.84
CA GLU A 465 -16.40 29.30 3.83
C GLU A 465 -16.55 28.20 4.88
N SER A 466 -16.65 28.61 6.15
CA SER A 466 -16.90 27.70 7.27
C SER A 466 -18.33 27.16 7.19
N ARG A 467 -18.49 25.86 7.46
CA ARG A 467 -19.79 25.19 7.55
C ARG A 467 -20.34 25.18 8.98
N VAL A 468 -19.70 25.87 9.91
CA VAL A 468 -20.17 26.06 11.29
C VAL A 468 -21.39 26.98 11.29
N THR A 469 -22.42 26.57 11.99
CA THR A 469 -23.69 27.30 12.14
C THR A 469 -23.78 27.95 13.51
N LYS A 470 -24.71 28.90 13.67
CA LYS A 470 -25.01 29.50 14.99
C LYS A 470 -25.42 28.44 16.02
N GLN A 471 -26.10 27.37 15.59
CA GLN A 471 -26.52 26.29 16.48
C GLN A 471 -25.32 25.52 17.05
N ASP A 472 -24.27 25.33 16.25
CA ASP A 472 -23.04 24.66 16.72
C ASP A 472 -22.32 25.47 17.80
N LEU A 473 -22.55 26.78 17.86
CA LEU A 473 -22.02 27.68 18.88
C LEU A 473 -22.94 27.74 20.11
N THR A 474 -24.26 27.67 19.96
CA THR A 474 -25.21 27.68 21.08
C THR A 474 -25.20 26.37 21.86
N VAL A 475 -25.00 25.23 21.20
CA VAL A 475 -24.73 23.92 21.85
C VAL A 475 -23.51 24.00 22.79
N GLN A 476 -22.62 24.98 22.57
CA GLN A 476 -21.47 25.25 23.44
C GLN A 476 -21.85 26.09 24.65
N LEU A 477 -22.89 26.92 24.61
CA LEU A 477 -23.16 27.95 25.63
C LEU A 477 -24.15 27.51 26.72
N TYR A 478 -24.86 26.39 26.54
CA TYR A 478 -25.91 25.98 27.47
C TYR A 478 -25.35 25.35 28.75
N VAL A 479 -24.80 26.15 29.66
CA VAL A 479 -24.61 25.73 31.06
C VAL A 479 -25.98 25.87 31.73
N PRO A 480 -26.63 24.80 32.21
CA PRO A 480 -27.75 25.00 33.11
C PRO A 480 -27.19 25.72 34.34
N PHE A 481 -27.55 27.00 34.49
CA PHE A 481 -27.40 27.68 35.77
C PHE A 481 -28.36 26.98 36.72
N THR A 482 -27.85 26.07 37.54
CA THR A 482 -28.55 25.62 38.74
C THR A 482 -27.96 26.37 39.92
N SER A 483 -28.84 27.17 40.55
CA SER A 483 -28.66 27.95 41.77
C SER A 483 -28.05 27.20 42.95
#